data_AF-A0A563VYH5-F1
#
_entry.id   AF-A0A563VYH5-F1
#
_cell.length_a   1.000
_cell.length_b   1.000
_cell.length_c   1.000
_cell.angle_alpha   90.00
_cell.angle_beta   90.00
_cell.angle_gamma   90.00
#
_symmetry.space_group_name_H-M   'P 1'
#
loop_
_entity.id
_entity.type
_entity.pdbx_description
1 polymer ?
#
loop_
_entity_poly.entity_id
_entity_poly.type
_entity_poly.pdbx_seq_one_letter_code
_entity_poly.pdbx_strand_id
1 'polypeptide(L)'
;MTYTTQKTTQLPTNCANCPQFHNYRDNRGGGWCNFYDRFAKEHHPFTHDCKLNYLDSEDILRSEHEAGSLVKLIDSHKDHSQWTTYVVVGKKYNPNRYQNTKTFLNQTDWYYRLATIEKLEVTQQWVAEDEICHYDQADIINPIGEF
;
A
#
# COMPACT_ATOMS: atom_id res chain seq x y z
N MET A 1 -19.04 -40.52 -24.71
CA MET A 1 -19.34 -40.35 -23.27
C MET A 1 -18.36 -39.34 -22.72
N THR A 2 -18.75 -38.08 -22.62
CA THR A 2 -17.93 -36.98 -22.13
C THR A 2 -18.08 -36.90 -20.62
N TYR A 3 -17.01 -37.18 -19.88
CA TYR A 3 -16.97 -37.02 -18.44
C TYR A 3 -16.86 -35.54 -18.11
N THR A 4 -17.97 -34.92 -17.72
CA THR A 4 -17.97 -33.61 -17.09
C THR A 4 -17.50 -33.81 -15.66
N THR A 5 -16.22 -33.51 -15.39
CA THR A 5 -15.69 -33.47 -14.03
C THR A 5 -16.38 -32.33 -13.28
N GLN A 6 -17.44 -32.66 -12.51
CA GLN A 6 -18.02 -31.73 -11.54
C GLN A 6 -16.95 -31.46 -10.49
N LYS A 7 -16.27 -30.32 -10.62
CA LYS A 7 -15.35 -29.79 -9.62
C LYS A 7 -16.20 -29.54 -8.38
N THR A 8 -16.05 -30.39 -7.37
CA THR A 8 -16.75 -30.28 -6.09
C THR A 8 -16.56 -28.85 -5.57
N THR A 9 -17.64 -28.07 -5.55
CA THR A 9 -17.65 -26.68 -5.05
C THR A 9 -17.57 -26.72 -3.53
N GLN A 10 -16.38 -26.97 -2.98
CA GLN A 10 -16.12 -26.55 -1.62
C GLN A 10 -16.34 -25.04 -1.56
N LEU A 11 -17.23 -24.61 -0.67
CA LEU A 11 -17.41 -23.19 -0.40
C LEU A 11 -16.04 -22.64 0.03
N PRO A 12 -15.55 -21.55 -0.58
CA PRO A 12 -14.27 -21.00 -0.19
C PRO A 12 -14.32 -20.59 1.28
N THR A 13 -13.41 -21.16 2.07
CA THR A 13 -13.28 -20.83 3.51
C THR A 13 -12.60 -19.49 3.73
N ASN A 14 -11.80 -19.03 2.76
CA ASN A 14 -11.11 -17.75 2.76
C ASN A 14 -11.00 -17.18 1.35
N CYS A 15 -10.48 -15.96 1.23
CA CYS A 15 -10.37 -15.33 -0.07
C CYS A 15 -9.30 -16.01 -0.94
N ALA A 16 -8.23 -16.56 -0.36
CA ALA A 16 -7.16 -17.24 -1.10
C ALA A 16 -7.66 -18.39 -2.00
N ASN A 17 -8.68 -19.14 -1.57
CA ASN A 17 -9.29 -20.22 -2.33
C ASN A 17 -10.59 -19.82 -3.06
N CYS A 18 -10.92 -18.53 -3.10
CA CYS A 18 -12.16 -18.02 -3.68
C CYS A 18 -11.99 -17.68 -5.17
N PRO A 19 -12.78 -18.27 -6.09
CA PRO A 19 -12.72 -17.93 -7.52
C PRO A 19 -13.09 -16.48 -7.83
N GLN A 20 -13.79 -15.80 -6.91
CA GLN A 20 -14.19 -14.40 -7.04
C GLN A 20 -13.14 -13.43 -6.49
N PHE A 21 -12.06 -13.93 -5.90
CA PHE A 21 -10.97 -13.13 -5.39
C PHE A 21 -9.82 -13.08 -6.41
N HIS A 22 -9.38 -11.88 -6.74
CA HIS A 22 -8.22 -11.65 -7.56
C HIS A 22 -7.09 -11.07 -6.70
N ASN A 23 -6.08 -11.90 -6.47
CA ASN A 23 -4.88 -11.49 -5.78
C ASN A 23 -3.92 -10.81 -6.76
N TYR A 24 -3.66 -9.52 -6.56
CA TYR A 24 -2.72 -8.76 -7.38
C TYR A 24 -1.26 -8.95 -6.96
N ARG A 25 -1.00 -9.73 -5.89
CA ARG A 25 0.33 -10.02 -5.33
C ARG A 25 1.11 -8.74 -5.03
N ASP A 26 0.42 -7.72 -4.54
CA ASP A 26 1.12 -6.54 -4.05
C ASP A 26 1.82 -6.85 -2.72
N ASN A 27 2.82 -6.05 -2.36
CA ASN A 27 3.58 -6.20 -1.12
C ASN A 27 2.71 -6.04 0.15
N ARG A 28 1.41 -5.74 0.00
CA ARG A 28 0.46 -5.40 1.05
C ARG A 28 -0.44 -6.60 1.41
N GLY A 29 -0.29 -7.72 0.71
CA GLY A 29 -0.90 -9.01 1.08
C GLY A 29 -2.41 -9.08 0.85
N GLY A 30 -2.92 -8.36 -0.16
CA GLY A 30 -4.35 -8.34 -0.46
C GLY A 30 -4.69 -8.26 -1.95
N GLY A 31 -5.99 -8.24 -2.22
CA GLY A 31 -6.52 -8.26 -3.58
C GLY A 31 -7.93 -7.69 -3.66
N TRP A 32 -8.61 -7.95 -4.78
CA TRP A 32 -9.99 -7.49 -5.00
C TRP A 32 -10.96 -8.66 -5.02
N CYS A 33 -12.05 -8.53 -4.28
CA CYS A 33 -13.17 -9.45 -4.34
C CYS A 33 -14.21 -8.92 -5.33
N ASN A 34 -14.37 -9.59 -6.47
CA ASN A 34 -15.34 -9.21 -7.51
C ASN A 34 -16.79 -9.40 -7.07
N PHE A 35 -17.05 -10.33 -6.14
CA PHE A 35 -18.42 -10.59 -5.67
C PHE A 35 -18.96 -9.43 -4.81
N TYR A 36 -18.10 -8.87 -3.95
CA TYR A 36 -18.45 -7.73 -3.08
C TYR A 36 -18.02 -6.38 -3.67
N ASP A 37 -17.30 -6.40 -4.78
CA ASP A 37 -16.64 -5.25 -5.43
C ASP A 37 -15.83 -4.39 -4.45
N ARG A 38 -14.95 -5.04 -3.68
CA ARG A 38 -14.14 -4.39 -2.63
C ARG A 38 -12.78 -5.05 -2.46
N PHE A 39 -11.83 -4.32 -1.88
CA PHE A 39 -10.57 -4.89 -1.42
C PHE A 39 -10.80 -5.91 -0.29
N ALA A 40 -10.01 -6.98 -0.31
CA ALA A 40 -10.02 -8.04 0.68
C ALA A 40 -8.60 -8.57 0.91
N LYS A 41 -8.31 -9.03 2.13
CA LYS A 41 -7.07 -9.77 2.41
C LYS A 41 -7.28 -11.24 2.12
N GLU A 42 -6.22 -11.97 1.81
CA GLU A 42 -6.28 -13.41 1.54
C GLU A 42 -6.97 -14.21 2.65
N HIS A 43 -6.68 -13.85 3.91
CA HIS A 43 -7.25 -14.44 5.11
C HIS A 43 -7.18 -13.45 6.30
N HIS A 44 -8.09 -13.59 7.26
CA HIS A 44 -8.00 -12.92 8.56
C HIS A 44 -6.94 -13.61 9.44
N PRO A 45 -6.05 -12.87 10.12
CA PRO A 45 -4.92 -13.47 10.86
C PRO A 45 -5.32 -14.38 12.03
N PHE A 46 -6.53 -14.20 12.60
CA PHE A 46 -6.98 -14.98 13.75
C PHE A 46 -8.03 -16.04 13.41
N THR A 47 -8.97 -15.72 12.52
CA THR A 47 -10.12 -16.57 12.16
C THR A 47 -9.89 -17.37 10.89
N HIS A 48 -8.84 -17.03 10.12
CA HIS A 48 -8.47 -17.67 8.86
C HIS A 48 -9.59 -17.64 7.78
N ASP A 49 -10.62 -16.82 7.98
CA ASP A 49 -11.71 -16.58 7.04
C ASP A 49 -11.40 -15.41 6.11
N CYS A 50 -12.30 -15.13 5.16
CA CYS A 50 -12.13 -14.03 4.20
C CYS A 50 -12.33 -12.68 4.91
N LYS A 51 -11.27 -11.86 5.02
CA LYS A 51 -11.35 -10.49 5.58
C LYS A 51 -11.66 -9.50 4.44
N LEU A 52 -12.93 -9.11 4.30
CA LEU A 52 -13.29 -7.93 3.51
C LEU A 52 -12.78 -6.68 4.23
N ASN A 53 -12.17 -5.76 3.49
CA ASN A 53 -11.68 -4.53 4.09
C ASN A 53 -12.82 -3.54 4.25
N TYR A 54 -13.45 -3.60 5.41
CA TYR A 54 -14.10 -2.43 5.98
C TYR A 54 -12.96 -1.66 6.64
N LEU A 55 -12.55 -0.54 6.04
CA LEU A 55 -11.62 0.39 6.66
C LEU A 55 -12.15 0.69 8.06
N ASP A 56 -11.52 0.11 9.08
CA ASP A 56 -11.79 0.53 10.44
C ASP A 56 -11.05 1.85 10.69
N SER A 57 -11.51 2.62 11.67
CA SER A 57 -10.90 3.91 11.98
C SER A 57 -9.46 3.79 12.48
N GLU A 58 -9.02 2.60 12.93
CA GLU A 58 -7.67 2.37 13.44
C GLU A 58 -6.67 2.11 12.31
N ASP A 59 -7.07 1.44 11.24
CA ASP A 59 -6.29 1.25 10.02
C ASP A 59 -6.07 2.60 9.31
N ILE A 60 -7.03 3.54 9.38
CA ILE A 60 -6.87 4.92 8.91
C ILE A 60 -5.91 5.74 9.80
N LEU A 61 -5.51 5.26 10.98
CA LEU A 61 -4.59 5.99 11.87
C LEU A 61 -3.13 5.55 11.74
N ARG A 62 -2.85 4.45 11.04
CA ARG A 62 -1.52 3.86 10.91
C ARG A 62 -0.81 4.32 9.65
N SER A 63 -0.39 5.59 9.61
CA SER A 63 0.58 6.05 8.60
C SER A 63 1.97 5.53 8.94
N GLU A 64 2.78 5.23 7.93
CA GLU A 64 4.18 4.80 8.13
C GLU A 64 5.04 5.92 8.73
N HIS A 65 4.73 7.18 8.39
CA HIS A 65 5.46 8.34 8.86
C HIS A 65 4.56 9.30 9.65
N GLU A 66 5.17 10.03 10.58
CA GLU A 66 4.52 11.04 11.40
C GLU A 66 5.15 12.42 11.18
N ALA A 67 4.47 13.47 11.64
CA ALA A 67 5.07 14.79 11.64
C ALA A 67 6.36 14.79 12.49
N GLY A 68 7.46 15.26 11.90
CA GLY A 68 8.80 15.19 12.48
C GLY A 68 9.66 14.02 11.98
N SER A 69 9.08 13.02 11.30
CA SER A 69 9.86 11.94 10.68
C SER A 69 10.83 12.49 9.63
N LEU A 70 12.06 11.97 9.63
CA LEU A 70 13.04 12.21 8.58
C LEU A 70 12.87 11.17 7.47
N VAL A 71 12.70 11.66 6.26
CA VAL A 71 12.49 10.82 5.08
C VAL A 71 13.42 11.25 3.96
N LYS A 72 13.74 10.32 3.06
CA LYS A 72 14.41 10.65 1.80
C LYS A 72 13.42 10.55 0.65
N LEU A 73 13.52 11.48 -0.29
CA LEU A 73 12.78 11.41 -1.55
C LEU A 73 13.49 10.42 -2.48
N ILE A 74 12.77 9.40 -2.92
CA ILE A 74 13.30 8.36 -3.80
C ILE A 74 13.52 8.96 -5.20
N ASP A 75 14.74 8.85 -5.71
CA ASP A 75 15.09 9.24 -7.08
C ASP A 75 15.75 8.04 -7.76
N SER A 76 15.06 7.43 -8.71
CA SER A 76 15.51 6.22 -9.39
C SER A 76 16.74 6.43 -10.28
N HIS A 77 17.13 7.67 -10.54
CA HIS A 77 18.31 8.03 -11.31
C HIS A 77 19.54 8.31 -10.44
N LYS A 78 19.41 8.23 -9.12
CA LYS A 78 20.47 8.52 -8.15
C LYS A 78 20.68 7.35 -7.20
N ASP A 79 21.91 7.25 -6.71
CA ASP A 79 22.22 6.39 -5.59
C ASP A 79 21.52 6.88 -4.31
N HIS A 80 21.13 5.97 -3.41
CA HIS A 80 20.38 6.30 -2.19
C HIS A 80 21.15 7.23 -1.23
N SER A 81 22.48 7.25 -1.31
CA SER A 81 23.32 8.20 -0.56
C SER A 81 23.14 9.65 -1.04
N GLN A 82 22.68 9.85 -2.28
CA GLN A 82 22.50 11.16 -2.91
C GLN A 82 21.06 11.67 -2.85
N TRP A 83 20.13 10.89 -2.31
CA TRP A 83 18.74 11.30 -2.16
C TRP A 83 18.60 12.44 -1.15
N THR A 84 17.76 13.42 -1.49
CA THR A 84 17.53 14.58 -0.64
C THR A 84 16.72 14.19 0.59
N THR A 85 17.18 14.63 1.76
CA THR A 85 16.49 14.40 3.04
C THR A 85 15.53 15.55 3.34
N TYR A 86 14.33 15.19 3.80
CA TYR A 86 13.26 16.09 4.20
C TYR A 86 12.72 15.73 5.57
N VAL A 87 11.97 16.65 6.16
CA VAL A 87 11.15 16.38 7.34
C VAL A 87 9.67 16.42 6.95
N VAL A 88 8.90 15.49 7.50
CA VAL A 88 7.45 15.45 7.36
C VAL A 88 6.83 16.53 8.25
N VAL A 89 6.05 17.44 7.65
CA VAL A 89 5.36 18.55 8.35
C VAL A 89 3.83 18.46 8.24
N GLY A 90 3.32 17.37 7.69
CA GLY A 90 1.90 17.10 7.58
C GLY A 90 1.64 15.79 6.85
N LYS A 91 0.44 15.24 7.06
CA LYS A 91 -0.03 14.03 6.39
C LYS A 91 -1.50 14.14 6.02
N LYS A 92 -1.91 13.40 5.00
CA LYS A 92 -3.29 13.35 4.53
C LYS A 92 -3.63 11.94 4.07
N TYR A 93 -4.71 11.39 4.61
CA TYR A 93 -5.26 10.10 4.17
C TYR A 93 -5.97 10.25 2.82
N ASN A 94 -5.84 9.23 1.96
CA ASN A 94 -6.53 9.12 0.68
C ASN A 94 -7.78 8.24 0.79
N PRO A 95 -8.99 8.81 0.91
CA PRO A 95 -10.22 8.02 0.99
C PRO A 95 -10.58 7.32 -0.33
N ASN A 96 -9.92 7.65 -1.44
CA ASN A 96 -10.27 7.13 -2.75
C ASN A 96 -9.57 5.81 -3.10
N ARG A 97 -8.51 5.43 -2.37
CA ARG A 97 -7.67 4.28 -2.74
C ARG A 97 -8.47 2.99 -2.91
N TYR A 98 -9.41 2.68 -2.02
CA TYR A 98 -10.17 1.43 -2.08
C TYR A 98 -11.53 1.54 -2.78
N GLN A 99 -11.78 2.61 -3.55
CA GLN A 99 -13.05 2.79 -4.26
C GLN A 99 -13.24 1.85 -5.45
N ASN A 100 -12.16 1.48 -6.15
CA ASN A 100 -12.19 0.55 -7.27
C ASN A 100 -10.79 -0.02 -7.53
N THR A 101 -10.70 -1.02 -8.42
CA THR A 101 -9.43 -1.66 -8.79
C THR A 101 -8.41 -0.68 -9.37
N LYS A 102 -8.83 0.33 -10.13
CA LYS A 102 -7.92 1.32 -10.72
C LYS A 102 -7.27 2.18 -9.63
N THR A 103 -8.05 2.69 -8.68
CA THR A 103 -7.50 3.51 -7.59
C THR A 103 -6.69 2.66 -6.61
N PHE A 104 -7.09 1.41 -6.36
CA PHE A 104 -6.37 0.48 -5.49
C PHE A 104 -4.96 0.18 -6.01
N LEU A 105 -4.83 -0.03 -7.33
CA LEU A 105 -3.55 -0.39 -7.95
C LEU A 105 -2.59 0.79 -8.12
N ASN A 106 -3.11 2.02 -8.23
CA ASN A 106 -2.33 3.18 -8.68
C ASN A 106 -2.30 4.34 -7.68
N GLN A 107 -2.86 4.18 -6.49
CA GLN A 107 -2.85 5.22 -5.46
C GLN A 107 -2.31 4.69 -4.14
N THR A 108 -1.79 5.62 -3.35
CA THR A 108 -1.33 5.38 -1.98
C THR A 108 -2.42 5.65 -0.94
N ASP A 109 -2.23 5.13 0.27
CA ASP A 109 -3.07 5.38 1.46
C ASP A 109 -2.79 6.79 1.99
N TRP A 110 -1.54 7.24 1.89
CA TRP A 110 -1.06 8.45 2.54
C TRP A 110 -0.28 9.36 1.60
N TYR A 111 -0.58 10.65 1.72
CA TYR A 111 0.24 11.72 1.17
C TYR A 111 0.92 12.47 2.31
N TYR A 112 2.17 12.83 2.13
CA TYR A 112 2.98 13.54 3.12
C TYR A 112 3.39 14.90 2.60
N ARG A 113 3.35 15.91 3.47
CA ARG A 113 3.85 17.24 3.18
C ARG A 113 5.27 17.34 3.71
N LEU A 114 6.21 17.55 2.82
CA LEU A 114 7.63 17.61 3.12
C LEU A 114 8.11 19.06 3.17
N ALA A 115 9.05 19.33 4.07
CA ALA A 115 9.82 20.55 4.08
C ALA A 115 11.32 20.25 4.17
N THR A 116 12.15 21.14 3.63
CA THR A 116 13.60 21.04 3.82
C THR A 116 13.97 21.39 5.26
N ILE A 117 14.99 20.74 5.80
CA ILE A 117 15.43 20.94 7.20
C ILE A 117 15.79 22.40 7.46
N GLU A 118 16.40 23.06 6.48
CA GLU A 118 16.86 24.45 6.60
C GLU A 118 15.75 25.49 6.43
N LYS A 119 14.63 25.16 5.76
CA LYS A 119 13.58 26.11 5.39
C LYS A 119 12.18 25.51 5.52
N LEU A 120 11.81 25.19 6.76
CA LEU A 120 10.54 24.55 7.11
C LEU A 120 9.28 25.28 6.59
N GLU A 121 9.33 26.60 6.44
CA GLU A 121 8.17 27.43 6.08
C GLU A 121 8.15 27.94 4.63
N VAL A 122 9.23 27.75 3.86
CA VAL A 122 9.39 28.45 2.56
C VAL A 122 9.05 27.57 1.36
N THR A 123 9.44 26.30 1.40
CA THR A 123 9.19 25.36 0.28
C THR A 123 8.67 24.06 0.84
N GLN A 124 7.38 23.83 0.62
CA GLN A 124 6.68 22.61 1.01
C GLN A 124 6.11 21.93 -0.23
N GLN A 125 6.21 20.61 -0.28
CA GLN A 125 5.64 19.81 -1.37
C GLN A 125 4.87 18.62 -0.82
N TRP A 126 3.81 18.24 -1.51
CA TRP A 126 3.09 17.00 -1.23
C TRP A 126 3.66 15.88 -2.09
N VAL A 127 3.91 14.75 -1.48
CA VAL A 127 4.38 13.52 -2.14
C VAL A 127 3.55 12.34 -1.66
N ALA A 128 3.47 11.30 -2.48
CA ALA A 128 2.87 10.03 -2.14
C ALA A 128 3.80 9.21 -1.24
N GLU A 129 3.24 8.31 -0.43
CA GLU A 129 3.99 7.40 0.45
C GLU A 129 5.05 6.58 -0.29
N ASP A 130 4.76 6.13 -1.51
CA ASP A 130 5.66 5.32 -2.34
C ASP A 130 6.76 6.12 -3.06
N GLU A 131 6.75 7.46 -2.93
CA GLU A 131 7.80 8.34 -3.43
C GLU A 131 8.90 8.62 -2.39
N ILE A 132 8.72 8.12 -1.16
CA ILE A 132 9.64 8.39 -0.04
C ILE A 132 10.01 7.11 0.70
N CYS A 133 11.07 7.18 1.49
CA CYS A 133 11.42 6.15 2.45
C CYS A 133 11.86 6.75 3.78
N HIS A 134 11.83 5.96 4.85
CA HIS A 134 12.43 6.35 6.11
C HIS A 134 13.94 6.60 5.91
N TYR A 135 14.48 7.65 6.55
CA TYR A 135 15.89 8.01 6.40
C TYR A 135 16.83 6.83 6.69
N ASP A 136 16.58 6.09 7.78
CA ASP A 136 17.38 4.94 8.22
C ASP A 136 17.23 3.68 7.34
N GLN A 137 16.25 3.67 6.42
CA GLN A 137 15.98 2.54 5.53
C GLN A 137 16.50 2.78 4.10
N ALA A 138 17.02 3.97 3.81
CA ALA A 138 17.44 4.35 2.46
C ALA A 138 18.45 3.36 1.85
N ASP A 139 19.38 2.86 2.67
CA ASP A 139 20.46 1.97 2.22
C ASP A 139 19.99 0.55 1.88
N ILE A 140 18.74 0.20 2.21
CA ILE A 140 18.13 -1.11 1.95
C ILE A 140 17.33 -1.09 0.64
N ILE A 141 17.06 0.09 0.09
CA ILE A 141 16.27 0.25 -1.13
C ILE A 141 17.21 0.24 -2.34
N ASN A 142 17.02 -0.75 -3.22
CA ASN A 142 17.64 -0.74 -4.55
C ASN A 142 16.62 -0.19 -5.57
N PRO A 143 16.71 1.10 -5.95
CA PRO A 143 15.76 1.70 -6.89
C PRO A 143 16.01 1.25 -8.33
N ILE A 144 17.20 0.73 -8.63
CA ILE A 144 17.56 0.15 -9.91
C ILE A 144 17.10 -1.30 -9.81
N GLY A 145 16.03 -1.67 -10.50
CA GLY A 145 15.39 -2.99 -10.43
C GLY A 145 16.22 -4.16 -10.96
N GLU A 146 17.50 -4.24 -10.58
CA GLU A 146 18.35 -5.42 -10.72
C GLU A 146 18.06 -6.34 -9.53
N PHE A 147 17.10 -7.26 -9.74
CA PHE A 147 16.95 -8.49 -8.98
C PHE A 147 17.66 -9.63 -9.69
#